data_AF-A0A258S2W7-F1
#
_entry.id   AF-A0A258S2W7-F1
#
_cell.length_a   1.000
_cell.length_b   1.000
_cell.length_c   1.000
_cell.angle_alpha   90.00
_cell.angle_beta   90.00
_cell.angle_gamma   90.00
#
_symmetry.space_group_name_H-M   'P 1'
#
loop_
_entity.id
_entity.type
_entity.pdbx_description
1 polymer ?
#
loop_
_entity_poly.entity_id
_entity_poly.type
_entity_poly.pdbx_seq_one_letter_code
_entity_poly.pdbx_strand_id
1 'polypeptide(L)'
;MNGFRQELLGKILGLNGHLLVQPLETPLTDYIAVADRIAKLHGVRLAVPLVEGQALASSPYNASGVLARGLSEKDLRGLPSIANNIRQGSLEGFDKGQGVAIGKRLADQLALRAGDNITLVAPRGAVTPMGTSPRIKVYKIAAVFEIGMSEYDSAFLFMPLPEAQAYFNRPNDVNAIEVYIDNPDDVAILKPAIQAAAERPVYLVDWRQRNATFFNALQVERNVMFLILTLIVLVAALNIVSGLIMLVKDKGRDIAVLRTMGATQGAIMRVFLITGASIGVVGTMVGLGLGVLVCLNIEEIRRFISYLTSTELFSPELYYLSRLPAEMNAGETTAVVVMALVLSLLATLYPSWRAARLDPVEALRYE
;
A
#
# COMPACT_ATOMS: atom_id res chain seq x y z
N MET A 1 -1.63 -1.17 -10.29
CA MET A 1 -0.66 -1.16 -9.15
C MET A 1 -1.24 -0.49 -7.90
N ASN A 2 -2.08 0.54 -8.04
CA ASN A 2 -2.78 1.12 -6.89
C ASN A 2 -3.61 0.09 -6.11
N GLY A 3 -4.32 -0.82 -6.78
CA GLY A 3 -5.09 -1.85 -6.09
C GLY A 3 -4.24 -2.83 -5.28
N PHE A 4 -3.08 -3.25 -5.80
CA PHE A 4 -2.13 -4.11 -5.07
C PHE A 4 -1.67 -3.41 -3.79
N ARG A 5 -1.29 -2.13 -3.91
CA ARG A 5 -0.91 -1.29 -2.78
C ARG A 5 -2.05 -1.14 -1.79
N GLN A 6 -3.27 -0.86 -2.23
CA GLN A 6 -4.42 -0.66 -1.34
C GLN A 6 -4.76 -1.94 -0.57
N GLU A 7 -4.73 -3.10 -1.22
CA GLU A 7 -5.02 -4.37 -0.57
C GLU A 7 -3.91 -4.76 0.43
N LEU A 8 -2.63 -4.55 0.09
CA LEU A 8 -1.53 -4.76 1.03
C LEU A 8 -1.56 -3.77 2.20
N LEU A 9 -1.72 -2.46 1.94
CA LEU A 9 -1.79 -1.44 2.98
C LEU A 9 -2.99 -1.68 3.89
N GLY A 10 -4.15 -2.02 3.35
CA GLY A 10 -5.35 -2.34 4.14
C GLY A 10 -5.11 -3.48 5.12
N LYS A 11 -4.39 -4.54 4.70
CA LYS A 11 -4.04 -5.65 5.59
C LYS A 11 -3.00 -5.27 6.64
N ILE A 12 -1.97 -4.48 6.29
CA ILE A 12 -0.94 -4.00 7.23
C ILE A 12 -1.52 -3.07 8.29
N LEU A 13 -2.41 -2.15 7.88
CA LEU A 13 -3.07 -1.16 8.72
C LEU A 13 -4.23 -1.75 9.54
N GLY A 14 -4.82 -2.85 9.07
CA GLY A 14 -5.92 -3.52 9.77
C GLY A 14 -5.50 -4.27 11.04
N LEU A 15 -4.20 -4.57 11.22
CA LEU A 15 -3.69 -5.30 12.38
C LEU A 15 -2.84 -4.43 13.33
N ASN A 16 -2.08 -3.48 12.80
CA ASN A 16 -1.31 -2.56 13.63
C ASN A 16 -2.05 -1.25 13.79
N GLY A 17 -1.83 -0.58 14.92
CA GLY A 17 -2.24 0.82 15.07
C GLY A 17 -1.60 1.70 13.99
N HIS A 18 -2.33 2.72 13.56
CA HIS A 18 -1.83 3.74 12.63
C HIS A 18 -0.75 4.60 13.29
N LEU A 19 -0.84 4.75 14.61
CA LEU A 19 0.11 5.46 15.45
C LEU A 19 0.47 4.61 16.66
N LEU A 20 1.74 4.60 17.01
CA LEU A 20 2.27 3.98 18.21
C LEU A 20 2.76 5.09 19.15
N VAL A 21 2.16 5.16 20.34
CA VAL A 21 2.56 6.08 21.40
C VAL A 21 3.49 5.35 22.35
N GLN A 22 4.76 5.76 22.39
CA GLN A 22 5.76 5.16 23.27
C GLN A 22 6.22 6.16 24.34
N PRO A 23 6.46 5.73 25.58
CA PRO A 23 7.03 6.60 26.60
C PRO A 23 8.46 7.01 26.23
N LEU A 24 8.81 8.29 26.41
CA LEU A 24 10.17 8.78 26.15
C LEU A 24 11.08 8.69 27.39
N GLU A 25 10.59 9.18 28.54
CA GLU A 25 11.42 9.36 29.74
C GLU A 25 11.04 8.39 30.86
N THR A 26 9.74 8.29 31.15
CA THR A 26 9.21 7.55 32.28
C THR A 26 8.34 6.38 31.81
N PRO A 27 8.29 5.26 32.52
CA PRO A 27 7.39 4.15 32.20
C PRO A 27 5.93 4.59 32.04
N LEU A 28 5.20 3.91 31.14
CA LEU A 28 3.79 4.22 30.87
C LEU A 28 2.89 3.50 31.90
N THR A 29 2.88 3.99 33.14
CA THR A 29 2.09 3.44 34.25
C THR A 29 0.66 3.99 34.30
N ASP A 30 0.43 5.19 33.79
CA ASP A 30 -0.88 5.86 33.64
C ASP A 30 -1.55 5.55 32.30
N TYR A 31 -1.18 4.42 31.68
CA TYR A 31 -1.59 4.04 30.32
C TYR A 31 -3.10 4.01 30.11
N ILE A 32 -3.87 3.68 31.14
CA ILE A 32 -5.35 3.69 31.08
C ILE A 32 -5.84 5.12 30.87
N ALA A 33 -5.37 6.08 31.68
CA ALA A 33 -5.77 7.48 31.57
C ALA A 33 -5.32 8.10 30.25
N VAL A 34 -4.10 7.79 29.81
CA VAL A 34 -3.56 8.24 28.51
C VAL A 34 -4.41 7.69 27.36
N ALA A 35 -4.70 6.39 27.35
CA ALA A 35 -5.52 5.79 26.31
C ALA A 35 -6.95 6.36 26.29
N ASP A 36 -7.56 6.57 27.45
CA ASP A 36 -8.90 7.18 27.56
C ASP A 36 -8.94 8.63 27.06
N ARG A 37 -7.88 9.43 27.28
CA ARG A 37 -7.78 10.78 26.72
C ARG A 37 -7.64 10.74 25.19
N ILE A 38 -6.79 9.86 24.67
CA ILE A 38 -6.56 9.72 23.23
C ILE A 38 -7.81 9.19 22.52
N ALA A 39 -8.51 8.22 23.10
CA ALA A 39 -9.73 7.63 22.54
C ALA A 39 -10.90 8.62 22.41
N LYS A 40 -10.87 9.75 23.14
CA LYS A 40 -11.88 10.82 23.06
C LYS A 40 -11.64 11.82 21.94
N LEU A 41 -10.48 11.78 21.29
CA LEU A 41 -10.17 12.69 20.19
C LEU A 41 -11.02 12.35 18.95
N HIS A 42 -11.52 13.38 18.28
CA HIS A 42 -12.25 13.20 17.03
C HIS A 42 -11.34 12.62 15.94
N GLY A 43 -11.80 11.56 15.27
CA GLY A 43 -11.01 10.80 14.29
C GLY A 43 -10.19 9.63 14.87
N VAL A 44 -10.18 9.45 16.20
CA VAL A 44 -9.62 8.26 16.86
C VAL A 44 -10.74 7.25 17.11
N ARG A 45 -10.57 6.05 16.55
CA ARG A 45 -11.51 4.93 16.71
C ARG A 45 -11.23 4.13 17.98
N LEU A 46 -9.97 3.79 18.23
CA LEU A 46 -9.53 2.98 19.38
C LEU A 46 -8.14 3.43 19.83
N ALA A 47 -7.89 3.39 21.14
CA ALA A 47 -6.57 3.51 21.73
C ALA A 47 -6.34 2.30 22.64
N VAL A 48 -5.37 1.47 22.29
CA VAL A 48 -5.17 0.14 22.87
C VAL A 48 -3.81 0.09 23.56
N PRO A 49 -3.77 0.10 24.90
CA PRO A 49 -2.54 -0.15 25.65
C PRO A 49 -2.06 -1.58 25.42
N LEU A 50 -0.76 -1.75 25.17
CA LEU A 50 -0.20 -3.07 24.94
C LEU A 50 1.22 -3.24 25.48
N VAL A 51 1.53 -4.49 25.83
CA VAL A 51 2.90 -4.94 26.10
C VAL A 51 3.37 -5.81 24.93
N GLU A 52 4.33 -5.32 24.16
CA GLU A 52 4.93 -6.09 23.06
C GLU A 52 6.32 -6.60 23.44
N GLY A 53 6.61 -7.87 23.20
CA GLY A 53 7.94 -8.43 23.42
C GLY A 53 8.23 -9.61 22.50
N GLN A 54 9.50 -9.78 22.16
CA GLN A 54 9.97 -10.92 21.37
C GLN A 54 10.20 -12.12 22.28
N ALA A 55 9.74 -13.29 21.83
CA ALA A 55 9.95 -14.57 22.49
C ALA A 55 10.18 -15.66 21.44
N LEU A 56 10.71 -16.81 21.87
CA LEU A 56 10.74 -18.03 21.07
C LEU A 56 9.58 -18.90 21.52
N ALA A 57 8.67 -19.21 20.61
CA ALA A 57 7.62 -20.20 20.81
C ALA A 57 8.12 -21.58 20.40
N SER A 58 7.88 -22.58 21.23
CA SER A 58 8.35 -23.94 21.01
C SER A 58 7.27 -24.97 21.33
N SER A 59 7.26 -26.03 20.54
CA SER A 59 6.51 -27.27 20.74
C SER A 59 7.49 -28.45 20.79
N PRO A 60 7.03 -29.68 21.11
CA PRO A 60 7.88 -30.87 21.03
C PRO A 60 8.46 -31.14 19.63
N TYR A 61 7.90 -30.53 18.58
CA TYR A 61 8.25 -30.80 17.19
C TYR A 61 9.10 -29.70 16.55
N ASN A 62 8.78 -28.44 16.84
CA ASN A 62 9.39 -27.29 16.18
C ASN A 62 9.48 -26.07 17.12
N ALA A 63 10.28 -25.08 16.73
CA ALA A 63 10.32 -23.78 17.38
C ALA A 63 10.31 -22.65 16.35
N SER A 64 9.73 -21.51 16.72
CA SER A 64 9.64 -20.32 15.88
C SER A 64 9.79 -19.05 16.73
N GLY A 65 10.33 -17.99 16.13
CA GLY A 65 10.37 -16.67 16.75
C GLY A 65 9.00 -16.01 16.69
N VAL A 66 8.53 -15.45 17.80
CA VAL A 66 7.21 -14.82 17.90
C VAL A 66 7.29 -13.44 18.55
N LEU A 67 6.34 -12.60 18.17
CA LEU A 67 6.05 -11.32 18.79
C LEU A 67 4.83 -11.50 19.68
N ALA A 68 5.06 -11.60 20.99
CA ALA A 68 4.01 -11.73 21.97
C ALA A 68 3.44 -10.34 22.33
N ARG A 69 2.13 -10.21 22.23
CA ARG A 69 1.37 -8.98 22.50
C ARG A 69 0.39 -9.18 23.64
N GLY A 70 0.60 -8.44 24.71
CA GLY A 70 -0.29 -8.32 25.86
C GLY A 70 -1.40 -7.33 25.61
N LEU A 71 -2.66 -7.80 25.60
CA LEU A 71 -3.86 -6.97 25.36
C LEU A 71 -4.97 -7.39 26.32
N SER A 72 -5.91 -6.49 26.59
CA SER A 72 -7.15 -6.87 27.28
C SER A 72 -8.10 -7.60 26.34
N GLU A 73 -9.00 -8.42 26.88
CA GLU A 73 -10.04 -9.11 26.10
C GLU A 73 -10.95 -8.11 25.38
N LYS A 74 -11.26 -6.98 26.03
CA LYS A 74 -12.03 -5.87 25.44
C LYS A 74 -11.33 -5.32 24.20
N ASP A 75 -10.04 -5.03 24.30
CA ASP A 75 -9.29 -4.42 23.20
C ASP A 75 -9.07 -5.42 22.06
N LEU A 76 -8.76 -6.68 22.39
CA LEU A 76 -8.59 -7.75 21.41
C LEU A 76 -9.88 -8.02 20.62
N ARG A 77 -11.04 -8.00 21.28
CA ARG A 77 -12.36 -8.06 20.62
C ARG A 77 -12.67 -6.81 19.81
N GLY A 78 -12.12 -5.67 20.20
CA GLY A 78 -12.20 -4.40 19.48
C GLY A 78 -11.47 -4.41 18.14
N LEU A 79 -10.58 -5.39 17.88
CA LEU A 79 -9.85 -5.57 16.63
C LEU A 79 -10.59 -6.53 15.69
N PRO A 80 -11.32 -6.03 14.68
CA PRO A 80 -12.18 -6.88 13.84
C PRO A 80 -11.39 -7.92 13.04
N SER A 81 -10.15 -7.58 12.66
CA SER A 81 -9.23 -8.46 11.93
C SER A 81 -8.93 -9.76 12.66
N ILE A 82 -8.99 -9.76 14.00
CA ILE A 82 -8.72 -10.93 14.84
C ILE A 82 -10.05 -11.54 15.30
N ALA A 83 -10.92 -10.72 15.90
CA ALA A 83 -12.15 -11.19 16.55
C ALA A 83 -13.10 -11.92 15.58
N ASN A 84 -13.21 -11.45 14.33
CA ASN A 84 -14.09 -12.05 13.33
C ASN A 84 -13.45 -13.24 12.58
N ASN A 85 -12.16 -13.50 12.80
CA ASN A 85 -11.39 -14.50 12.04
C ASN A 85 -10.81 -15.60 12.92
N ILE A 86 -11.48 -15.93 14.03
CA ILE A 86 -11.14 -17.09 14.86
C ILE A 86 -11.55 -18.36 14.11
N ARG A 87 -10.60 -19.29 13.94
CA ARG A 87 -10.82 -20.58 13.26
C ARG A 87 -11.02 -21.73 14.23
N GLN A 88 -10.38 -21.68 15.40
CA GLN A 88 -10.50 -22.71 16.44
C GLN A 88 -10.46 -22.06 17.82
N GLY A 89 -11.17 -22.65 18.79
CA GLY A 89 -11.21 -22.15 20.17
C GLY A 89 -12.09 -20.91 20.37
N SER A 90 -11.85 -20.17 21.44
CA SER A 90 -12.62 -18.96 21.81
C SER A 90 -11.74 -17.95 22.55
N LEU A 91 -12.05 -16.67 22.40
CA LEU A 91 -11.47 -15.59 23.21
C LEU A 91 -12.27 -15.31 24.49
N GLU A 92 -13.29 -16.10 24.79
CA GLU A 92 -14.10 -15.92 25.98
C GLU A 92 -13.30 -16.19 27.26
N GLY A 93 -13.24 -15.21 28.16
CA GLY A 93 -12.46 -15.33 29.39
C GLY A 93 -10.96 -15.25 29.17
N PHE A 94 -10.52 -14.65 28.06
CA PHE A 94 -9.11 -14.39 27.75
C PHE A 94 -8.41 -13.70 28.93
N ASP A 95 -9.01 -12.65 29.50
CA ASP A 95 -8.43 -11.91 30.64
C ASP A 95 -8.31 -12.74 31.93
N LYS A 96 -9.04 -13.86 32.04
CA LYS A 96 -8.96 -14.77 33.19
C LYS A 96 -7.74 -15.71 33.13
N GLY A 97 -6.84 -15.53 32.15
CA GLY A 97 -5.63 -16.34 32.02
C GLY A 97 -5.88 -17.72 31.42
N GLN A 98 -6.95 -17.89 30.64
CA GLN A 98 -7.34 -19.18 30.05
C GLN A 98 -6.40 -19.66 28.94
N GLY A 99 -5.48 -18.81 28.48
CA GLY A 99 -4.47 -19.19 27.50
C GLY A 99 -4.02 -18.02 26.63
N VAL A 100 -3.36 -18.37 25.53
CA VAL A 100 -2.88 -17.46 24.49
C VAL A 100 -3.63 -17.71 23.19
N ALA A 101 -3.74 -16.68 22.36
CA ALA A 101 -4.25 -16.80 21.00
C ALA A 101 -3.10 -16.74 20.00
N ILE A 102 -3.06 -17.66 19.05
CA ILE A 102 -1.96 -17.77 18.08
C ILE A 102 -2.47 -17.71 16.64
N GLY A 103 -1.63 -17.23 15.73
CA GLY A 103 -1.94 -17.28 14.31
C GLY A 103 -1.96 -18.71 13.77
N LYS A 104 -2.78 -18.97 12.75
CA LYS A 104 -2.96 -20.30 12.15
C LYS A 104 -1.66 -20.86 11.60
N ARG A 105 -0.86 -20.06 10.91
CA ARG A 105 0.43 -20.52 10.35
C ARG A 105 1.45 -20.86 11.43
N LEU A 106 1.48 -20.11 12.54
CA LEU A 106 2.30 -20.44 13.69
C LEU A 106 1.84 -21.77 14.32
N ALA A 107 0.53 -21.98 14.44
CA ALA A 107 -0.05 -23.23 14.92
C ALA A 107 0.35 -24.41 14.03
N ASP A 108 0.23 -24.25 12.71
CA ASP A 108 0.61 -25.28 11.72
C ASP A 108 2.11 -25.59 11.75
N GLN A 109 2.98 -24.57 11.82
CA GLN A 109 4.44 -24.72 11.92
C GLN A 109 4.86 -25.48 13.17
N LEU A 110 4.22 -25.19 14.31
CA LEU A 110 4.49 -25.85 15.59
C LEU A 110 3.74 -27.18 15.75
N ALA A 111 2.89 -27.56 14.78
CA ALA A 111 1.99 -28.71 14.84
C ALA A 111 1.09 -28.70 16.08
N LEU A 112 0.55 -27.53 16.43
CA LEU A 112 -0.33 -27.30 17.59
C LEU A 112 -1.75 -26.95 17.16
N ARG A 113 -2.72 -27.22 18.03
CA ARG A 113 -4.14 -26.87 17.87
C ARG A 113 -4.67 -26.12 19.09
N ALA A 114 -5.87 -25.54 18.97
CA ALA A 114 -6.55 -24.99 20.13
C ALA A 114 -6.75 -26.08 21.21
N GLY A 115 -6.36 -25.77 22.46
CA GLY A 115 -6.35 -26.70 23.58
C GLY A 115 -4.97 -27.27 23.93
N ASP A 116 -4.02 -27.24 22.99
CA ASP A 116 -2.65 -27.71 23.24
C ASP A 116 -1.81 -26.70 24.03
N ASN A 117 -0.62 -27.12 24.45
CA ASN A 117 0.31 -26.30 25.19
C ASN A 117 1.45 -25.78 24.28
N ILE A 118 1.75 -24.49 24.41
CA ILE A 118 2.87 -23.82 23.76
C ILE A 118 3.85 -23.32 24.82
N THR A 119 5.15 -23.52 24.59
CA THR A 119 6.19 -23.04 25.51
C THR A 119 6.78 -21.75 24.97
N LEU A 120 6.74 -20.67 25.76
CA LEU A 120 7.37 -19.40 25.41
C LEU A 120 8.68 -19.23 26.18
N VAL A 121 9.74 -18.94 25.45
CA VAL A 121 11.09 -18.69 25.96
C VAL A 121 11.50 -17.25 25.64
N ALA A 122 11.61 -16.41 26.66
CA ALA A 122 12.11 -15.04 26.51
C ALA A 122 13.58 -14.96 26.92
N PRO A 123 14.46 -14.36 26.08
CA PRO A 123 15.90 -14.30 26.36
C PRO A 123 16.26 -13.43 27.57
N ARG A 124 15.41 -12.45 27.92
CA ARG A 124 15.61 -11.55 29.07
C ARG A 124 14.75 -11.96 30.25
N GLY A 125 15.11 -13.05 30.92
CA GLY A 125 14.46 -13.48 32.16
C GLY A 125 15.10 -12.89 33.42
N ALA A 126 15.27 -13.70 34.47
CA ALA A 126 15.77 -13.24 35.76
C ALA A 126 17.28 -12.94 35.71
N VAL A 127 17.70 -11.82 36.29
CA VAL A 127 19.12 -11.50 36.49
C VAL A 127 19.61 -12.30 37.70
N THR A 128 20.59 -13.17 37.46
CA THR A 128 21.26 -13.98 38.50
C THR A 128 22.74 -13.60 38.58
N PRO A 129 23.45 -13.90 39.68
CA PRO A 129 24.91 -13.69 39.76
C PRO A 129 25.72 -14.40 38.66
N MET A 130 25.14 -15.40 37.99
CA MET A 130 25.75 -16.16 36.89
C MET A 130 25.31 -15.67 35.49
N GLY A 131 24.52 -14.60 35.39
CA GLY A 131 24.02 -14.05 34.12
C GLY A 131 22.50 -13.94 34.06
N THR A 132 21.96 -13.61 32.87
CA THR A 132 20.50 -13.56 32.64
C THR A 132 20.00 -14.95 32.26
N SER A 133 19.12 -15.52 33.08
CA SER A 133 18.49 -16.80 32.77
C SER A 133 17.26 -16.57 31.88
N PRO A 134 17.05 -17.36 30.81
CA PRO A 134 15.86 -17.23 29.98
C PRO A 134 14.59 -17.56 30.77
N ARG A 135 13.51 -16.83 30.50
CA ARG A 135 12.22 -17.10 31.13
C ARG A 135 11.43 -18.07 30.27
N ILE A 136 11.12 -19.23 30.84
CA ILE A 136 10.38 -20.30 30.17
C ILE A 136 9.03 -20.44 30.87
N LYS A 137 7.93 -20.28 30.14
CA LYS A 137 6.57 -20.51 30.67
C LYS A 137 5.71 -21.21 29.62
N VAL A 138 4.91 -22.16 30.09
CA VAL A 138 3.97 -22.93 29.28
C VAL A 138 2.60 -22.25 29.35
N TYR A 139 1.97 -22.08 28.18
CA TYR A 139 0.63 -21.55 28.06
C TYR A 139 -0.26 -22.53 27.28
N LYS A 140 -1.53 -22.55 27.62
CA LYS A 140 -2.54 -23.25 26.83
C LYS A 140 -2.97 -22.38 25.65
N ILE A 141 -3.24 -22.96 24.49
CA ILE A 141 -3.78 -22.24 23.33
C ILE A 141 -5.29 -22.13 23.50
N ALA A 142 -5.78 -20.92 23.74
CA ALA A 142 -7.21 -20.64 23.89
C ALA A 142 -7.91 -20.48 22.53
N ALA A 143 -7.23 -19.86 21.55
CA ALA A 143 -7.78 -19.61 20.22
C ALA A 143 -6.71 -19.65 19.12
N VAL A 144 -7.14 -19.99 17.91
CA VAL A 144 -6.33 -19.88 16.68
C VAL A 144 -7.04 -18.94 15.71
N PHE A 145 -6.38 -17.86 15.29
CA PHE A 145 -6.92 -16.86 14.37
C PHE A 145 -6.21 -16.91 13.01
N GLU A 146 -6.87 -16.42 11.95
CA GLU A 146 -6.29 -16.36 10.60
C GLU A 146 -6.66 -15.04 9.92
N ILE A 147 -5.69 -14.13 9.77
CA ILE A 147 -5.94 -12.81 9.15
C ILE A 147 -5.66 -12.81 7.64
N GLY A 148 -5.04 -13.87 7.12
CA GLY A 148 -4.75 -14.00 5.69
C GLY A 148 -3.45 -13.31 5.23
N MET A 149 -2.54 -13.01 6.16
CA MET A 149 -1.16 -12.60 5.88
C MET A 149 -0.18 -13.56 6.54
N SER A 150 0.72 -14.14 5.74
CA SER A 150 1.65 -15.18 6.17
C SER A 150 2.55 -14.74 7.31
N GLU A 151 3.20 -13.58 7.18
CA GLU A 151 4.14 -13.07 8.16
C GLU A 151 3.47 -12.88 9.52
N TYR A 152 2.28 -12.29 9.54
CA TYR A 152 1.52 -12.05 10.77
C TYR A 152 0.95 -13.33 11.38
N ASP A 153 0.33 -14.19 10.55
CA ASP A 153 -0.21 -15.48 11.02
C ASP A 153 0.89 -16.42 11.54
N SER A 154 2.17 -16.18 11.17
CA SER A 154 3.32 -16.97 11.61
C SER A 154 4.10 -16.35 12.78
N ALA A 155 3.98 -15.05 13.01
CA ALA A 155 4.80 -14.33 14.01
C ALA A 155 4.02 -13.84 15.24
N PHE A 156 2.70 -13.61 15.14
CA PHE A 156 1.96 -12.96 16.22
C PHE A 156 1.34 -13.96 17.21
N LEU A 157 1.50 -13.64 18.48
CA LEU A 157 0.85 -14.33 19.60
C LEU A 157 0.23 -13.28 20.53
N PHE A 158 -1.03 -13.47 20.90
CA PHE A 158 -1.72 -12.62 21.86
C PHE A 158 -1.84 -13.31 23.20
N MET A 159 -1.58 -12.58 24.27
CA MET A 159 -1.75 -13.04 25.65
C MET A 159 -2.43 -11.95 26.49
N PRO A 160 -3.02 -12.29 27.64
CA PRO A 160 -3.66 -11.31 28.50
C PRO A 160 -2.66 -10.25 28.96
N LEU A 161 -3.08 -8.98 29.02
CA LEU A 161 -2.21 -7.87 29.41
C LEU A 161 -1.49 -8.09 30.76
N PRO A 162 -2.17 -8.53 31.85
CA PRO A 162 -1.49 -8.79 33.12
C PRO A 162 -0.44 -9.90 33.02
N GLU A 163 -0.68 -10.89 32.17
CA GLU A 163 0.24 -12.00 31.94
C GLU A 163 1.45 -11.55 31.12
N ALA A 164 1.27 -10.71 30.10
CA ALA A 164 2.39 -10.11 29.37
C ALA A 164 3.24 -9.20 30.26
N GLN A 165 2.60 -8.40 31.12
CA GLN A 165 3.27 -7.56 32.12
C GLN A 165 4.14 -8.41 33.05
N ALA A 166 3.58 -9.48 33.60
CA ALA A 166 4.33 -10.42 34.43
C ALA A 166 5.46 -11.09 33.63
N TYR A 167 5.19 -11.60 32.43
CA TYR A 167 6.13 -12.35 31.60
C TYR A 167 7.31 -11.50 31.12
N PHE A 168 7.12 -10.21 30.83
CA PHE A 168 8.18 -9.30 30.36
C PHE A 168 8.80 -8.40 31.45
N ASN A 169 8.54 -8.67 32.74
CA ASN A 169 9.06 -7.87 33.87
C ASN A 169 8.62 -6.40 33.83
N ARG A 170 7.34 -6.19 33.56
CA ARG A 170 6.69 -4.90 33.34
C ARG A 170 5.51 -4.70 34.31
N PRO A 171 5.75 -4.65 35.63
CA PRO A 171 4.66 -4.56 36.59
C PRO A 171 3.96 -3.21 36.48
N ASN A 172 2.65 -3.25 36.20
CA ASN A 172 1.77 -2.08 36.12
C ASN A 172 2.19 -1.01 35.08
N ASP A 173 2.94 -1.39 34.04
CA ASP A 173 3.24 -0.49 32.93
C ASP A 173 3.05 -1.18 31.58
N VAL A 174 3.02 -0.38 30.52
CA VAL A 174 2.99 -0.87 29.13
C VAL A 174 4.10 -0.22 28.32
N ASN A 175 4.51 -0.82 27.22
CA ASN A 175 5.57 -0.25 26.38
C ASN A 175 5.04 0.59 25.21
N ALA A 176 3.77 0.43 24.86
CA ALA A 176 3.14 1.27 23.86
C ALA A 176 1.61 1.37 24.04
N ILE A 177 1.03 2.42 23.46
CA ILE A 177 -0.40 2.48 23.14
C ILE A 177 -0.53 2.53 21.63
N GLU A 178 -1.26 1.58 21.05
CA GLU A 178 -1.61 1.61 19.64
C GLU A 178 -2.89 2.40 19.42
N VAL A 179 -2.83 3.35 18.50
CA VAL A 179 -3.94 4.23 18.17
C VAL A 179 -4.43 3.90 16.78
N TYR A 180 -5.72 3.56 16.70
CA TYR A 180 -6.44 3.32 15.47
C TYR A 180 -7.28 4.55 15.15
N ILE A 181 -7.06 5.13 13.98
CA ILE A 181 -7.79 6.30 13.49
C ILE A 181 -8.71 5.90 12.33
N ASP A 182 -9.72 6.71 12.05
CA ASP A 182 -10.70 6.41 11.01
C ASP A 182 -10.10 6.43 9.60
N ASN A 183 -9.16 7.36 9.36
CA ASN A 183 -8.48 7.50 8.08
C ASN A 183 -6.94 7.49 8.27
N PRO A 184 -6.23 6.47 7.74
CA PRO A 184 -4.78 6.33 7.84
C PRO A 184 -3.96 7.52 7.29
N ASP A 185 -4.53 8.32 6.38
CA ASP A 185 -3.84 9.47 5.78
C ASP A 185 -3.82 10.69 6.72
N ASP A 186 -4.72 10.74 7.70
CA ASP A 186 -4.86 11.86 8.64
C ASP A 186 -3.89 11.77 9.83
N VAL A 187 -3.01 10.75 9.86
CA VAL A 187 -1.98 10.57 10.91
C VAL A 187 -1.16 11.85 11.12
N ALA A 188 -0.77 12.53 10.04
CA ALA A 188 0.03 13.74 10.13
C ALA A 188 -0.71 14.89 10.84
N ILE A 189 -2.03 14.96 10.67
CA ILE A 189 -2.90 16.00 11.24
C ILE A 189 -3.22 15.69 12.71
N LEU A 190 -3.45 14.41 13.03
CA LEU A 190 -3.82 13.97 14.39
C LEU A 190 -2.63 13.86 15.35
N LYS A 191 -1.40 13.70 14.83
CA LYS A 191 -0.17 13.59 15.64
C LYS A 191 -0.03 14.66 16.74
N PRO A 192 -0.13 15.97 16.45
CA PRO A 192 -0.02 17.01 17.48
C PRO A 192 -1.12 16.92 18.54
N ALA A 193 -2.36 16.59 18.14
CA ALA A 193 -3.48 16.45 19.07
C ALA A 193 -3.30 15.25 20.00
N ILE A 194 -2.84 14.11 19.48
CA ILE A 194 -2.52 12.91 20.26
C ILE A 194 -1.36 13.17 21.21
N GLN A 195 -0.32 13.89 20.76
CA GLN A 195 0.80 14.26 21.60
C GLN A 195 0.38 15.17 22.76
N ALA A 196 -0.50 16.14 22.50
CA ALA A 196 -1.05 17.02 23.54
C ALA A 196 -1.93 16.23 24.53
N ALA A 197 -2.80 15.35 24.03
CA ALA A 197 -3.68 14.52 24.85
C ALA A 197 -2.94 13.49 25.72
N ALA A 198 -1.70 13.14 25.36
CA ALA A 198 -0.88 12.28 26.20
C ALA A 198 -0.51 12.96 27.53
N GLU A 199 -0.42 14.30 27.58
CA GLU A 199 -0.06 15.10 28.77
C GLU A 199 1.30 14.71 29.38
N ARG A 200 2.17 14.07 28.60
CA ARG A 200 3.50 13.64 29.02
C ARG A 200 4.45 13.53 27.83
N PRO A 201 5.77 13.47 28.06
CA PRO A 201 6.74 13.21 27.00
C PRO A 201 6.53 11.82 26.38
N VAL A 202 6.03 11.80 25.15
CA VAL A 202 5.83 10.60 24.34
C VAL A 202 6.53 10.73 23.00
N TYR A 203 6.99 9.60 22.48
CA TYR A 203 7.44 9.47 21.11
C TYR A 203 6.34 8.83 20.27
N LEU A 204 5.95 9.50 19.19
CA LEU A 204 4.92 9.02 18.27
C LEU A 204 5.56 8.43 17.03
N VAL A 205 5.35 7.12 16.82
CA VAL A 205 5.78 6.42 15.60
C VAL A 205 4.59 6.16 14.72
N ASP A 206 4.68 6.60 13.47
CA ASP A 206 3.67 6.38 12.44
C ASP A 206 3.90 5.05 11.72
N TRP A 207 2.83 4.40 11.29
CA TRP A 207 2.87 3.21 10.46
C TRP A 207 3.76 3.37 9.21
N ARG A 208 3.82 4.57 8.62
CA ARG A 208 4.70 4.91 7.48
C ARG A 208 6.17 4.89 7.88
N GLN A 209 6.49 5.31 9.10
CA GLN A 209 7.87 5.30 9.62
C GLN A 209 8.30 3.89 10.00
N ARG A 210 7.41 3.09 10.64
CA ARG A 210 7.68 1.69 10.99
C ARG A 210 7.94 0.83 9.75
N ASN A 211 7.29 1.15 8.64
CA ASN A 211 7.42 0.44 7.36
C ASN A 211 8.07 1.31 6.26
N ALA A 212 9.01 2.19 6.65
CA ALA A 212 9.59 3.18 5.73
C ALA A 212 10.24 2.54 4.50
N THR A 213 10.96 1.41 4.63
CA THR A 213 11.57 0.71 3.49
C THR A 213 10.52 0.28 2.46
N PHE A 214 9.40 -0.27 2.92
CA PHE A 214 8.30 -0.70 2.06
C PHE A 214 7.62 0.49 1.39
N PHE A 215 7.33 1.54 2.16
CA PHE A 215 6.67 2.73 1.63
C PHE A 215 7.56 3.50 0.65
N ASN A 216 8.85 3.62 0.94
CA ASN A 216 9.83 4.24 0.05
C ASN A 216 9.96 3.44 -1.24
N ALA A 217 9.97 2.10 -1.17
CA ALA A 217 9.99 1.25 -2.36
C ALA A 217 8.77 1.51 -3.26
N LEU A 218 7.57 1.57 -2.68
CA LEU A 218 6.33 1.90 -3.42
C LEU A 218 6.38 3.29 -4.06
N GLN A 219 6.96 4.28 -3.38
CA GLN A 219 7.12 5.63 -3.95
C GLN A 219 8.11 5.65 -5.12
N VAL A 220 9.26 4.99 -4.97
CA VAL A 220 10.28 4.87 -6.02
C VAL A 220 9.69 4.16 -7.24
N GLU A 221 8.99 3.04 -7.02
CA GLU A 221 8.31 2.30 -8.08
C GLU A 221 7.34 3.18 -8.87
N ARG A 222 6.49 3.96 -8.18
CA ARG A 222 5.55 4.89 -8.84
C ARG A 222 6.27 5.93 -9.69
N ASN A 223 7.36 6.49 -9.19
CA ASN A 223 8.15 7.48 -9.93
C ASN A 223 8.80 6.86 -11.17
N VAL A 224 9.33 5.63 -11.07
CA VAL A 224 9.91 4.90 -12.20
C VAL A 224 8.83 4.56 -13.24
N MET A 225 7.65 4.10 -12.81
CA MET A 225 6.54 3.83 -13.73
C MET A 225 6.07 5.08 -14.46
N PHE A 226 5.98 6.22 -13.76
CA PHE A 226 5.67 7.51 -14.38
C PHE A 226 6.72 7.92 -15.42
N LEU A 227 8.01 7.72 -15.14
CA LEU A 227 9.10 7.99 -16.09
C LEU A 227 8.98 7.12 -17.34
N ILE A 228 8.77 5.81 -17.18
CA ILE A 228 8.60 4.86 -18.29
C ILE A 228 7.40 5.26 -19.16
N LEU A 229 6.25 5.56 -18.55
CA LEU A 229 5.06 6.00 -19.28
C LEU A 229 5.33 7.29 -20.06
N THR A 230 6.00 8.26 -19.43
CA THR A 230 6.37 9.52 -20.09
C THR A 230 7.28 9.28 -21.30
N LEU A 231 8.24 8.35 -21.18
CA LEU A 231 9.14 7.98 -22.28
C LEU A 231 8.38 7.32 -23.45
N ILE A 232 7.43 6.43 -23.15
CA ILE A 232 6.58 5.78 -24.17
C ILE A 232 5.74 6.83 -24.90
N VAL A 233 5.13 7.77 -24.16
CA VAL A 233 4.35 8.87 -24.75
C VAL A 233 5.23 9.78 -25.60
N LEU A 234 6.46 10.06 -25.18
CA LEU A 234 7.42 10.85 -25.96
C LEU A 234 7.76 10.16 -27.29
N VAL A 235 8.04 8.86 -27.28
CA VAL A 235 8.29 8.07 -28.50
C VAL A 235 7.06 8.10 -29.42
N ALA A 236 5.86 7.95 -28.86
CA ALA A 236 4.61 8.05 -29.63
C ALA A 236 4.43 9.46 -30.23
N ALA A 237 4.76 10.52 -29.50
CA ALA A 237 4.71 11.90 -30.00
C ALA A 237 5.68 12.11 -31.17
N LEU A 238 6.89 11.55 -31.13
CA LEU A 238 7.85 11.59 -32.25
C LEU A 238 7.32 10.87 -33.51
N ASN A 239 6.53 9.81 -33.34
CA ASN A 239 5.85 9.17 -34.48
C ASN A 239 4.80 10.09 -35.10
N ILE A 240 4.07 10.88 -34.29
CA ILE A 240 3.14 11.90 -34.80
C ILE A 240 3.90 12.99 -35.57
N VAL A 241 5.03 13.48 -35.04
CA VAL A 241 5.89 14.45 -35.74
C VAL A 241 6.28 13.91 -37.12
N SER A 242 6.78 12.68 -37.15
CA SER A 242 7.27 12.04 -38.37
C SER A 242 6.14 11.85 -39.39
N GLY A 243 4.96 11.40 -38.94
CA GLY A 243 3.78 11.24 -39.78
C GLY A 243 3.26 12.57 -40.34
N LEU A 244 3.23 13.64 -39.54
CA LEU A 244 2.80 14.96 -40.02
C LEU A 244 3.80 15.59 -40.99
N ILE A 245 5.11 15.42 -40.77
CA ILE A 245 6.11 15.87 -41.73
C ILE A 245 5.92 15.16 -43.07
N MET A 246 5.66 13.85 -43.05
CA MET A 246 5.38 13.09 -44.27
C MET A 246 4.10 13.59 -44.95
N LEU A 247 3.02 13.79 -44.20
CA LEU A 247 1.75 14.34 -44.71
C LEU A 247 1.95 15.71 -45.38
N VAL A 248 2.75 16.60 -44.77
CA VAL A 248 3.06 17.93 -45.33
C VAL A 248 3.83 17.83 -46.64
N LYS A 249 4.77 16.88 -46.74
CA LYS A 249 5.52 16.62 -47.97
C LYS A 249 4.60 16.11 -49.08
N ASP A 250 3.75 15.12 -48.77
CA ASP A 250 2.80 14.54 -49.73
C ASP A 250 1.75 15.56 -50.21
N LYS A 251 1.42 16.53 -49.36
CA LYS A 251 0.45 17.60 -49.65
C LYS A 251 1.08 18.92 -50.09
N GLY A 252 2.36 18.95 -50.45
CA GLY A 252 3.07 20.16 -50.87
C GLY A 252 2.39 20.93 -52.02
N ARG A 253 1.91 20.22 -53.05
CA ARG A 253 1.19 20.84 -54.20
C ARG A 253 -0.14 21.45 -53.79
N ASP A 254 -0.92 20.75 -52.98
CA ASP A 254 -2.22 21.24 -52.48
C ASP A 254 -2.02 22.52 -51.64
N ILE A 255 -0.95 22.57 -50.82
CA ILE A 255 -0.56 23.76 -50.07
C ILE A 255 -0.19 24.90 -51.03
N ALA A 256 0.58 24.63 -52.08
CA ALA A 256 0.99 25.64 -53.06
C ALA A 256 -0.21 26.26 -53.79
N VAL A 257 -1.18 25.45 -54.21
CA VAL A 257 -2.43 25.91 -54.84
C VAL A 257 -3.24 26.80 -53.88
N LEU A 258 -3.38 26.40 -52.61
CA LEU A 258 -4.06 27.23 -51.61
C LEU A 258 -3.33 28.57 -51.39
N ARG A 259 -1.99 28.54 -51.35
CA ARG A 259 -1.15 29.73 -51.18
C ARG A 259 -1.25 30.68 -52.38
N THR A 260 -1.35 30.16 -53.61
CA THR A 260 -1.53 31.00 -54.81
C THR A 260 -2.96 31.56 -54.93
N MET A 261 -3.96 30.87 -54.38
CA MET A 261 -5.33 31.41 -54.23
C MET A 261 -5.49 32.43 -53.09
N GLY A 262 -4.42 32.74 -52.34
CA GLY A 262 -4.41 33.79 -51.31
C GLY A 262 -4.46 33.29 -49.86
N ALA A 263 -4.31 31.99 -49.61
CA ALA A 263 -4.23 31.48 -48.23
C ALA A 263 -3.00 32.02 -47.50
N THR A 264 -3.20 32.55 -46.29
CA THR A 264 -2.11 33.05 -45.45
C THR A 264 -1.31 31.90 -44.83
N GLN A 265 -0.06 32.15 -44.43
CA GLN A 265 0.76 31.17 -43.72
C GLN A 265 0.07 30.69 -42.42
N GLY A 266 -0.63 31.60 -41.73
CA GLY A 266 -1.41 31.27 -40.54
C GLY A 266 -2.59 30.35 -40.83
N ALA A 267 -3.24 30.47 -42.00
CA ALA A 267 -4.31 29.56 -42.40
C ALA A 267 -3.78 28.13 -42.62
N ILE A 268 -2.67 27.99 -43.35
CA ILE A 268 -2.01 26.68 -43.56
C ILE A 268 -1.57 26.07 -42.23
N MET A 269 -0.96 26.87 -41.35
CA MET A 269 -0.53 26.40 -40.02
C MET A 269 -1.71 25.88 -39.18
N ARG A 270 -2.85 26.58 -39.19
CA ARG A 270 -4.07 26.15 -38.47
C ARG A 270 -4.62 24.84 -39.00
N VAL A 271 -4.60 24.61 -40.32
CA VAL A 271 -5.07 23.34 -40.90
C VAL A 271 -4.26 22.18 -40.35
N PHE A 272 -2.92 22.24 -40.44
CA PHE A 272 -2.07 21.15 -39.95
C PHE A 272 -2.09 21.00 -38.43
N LEU A 273 -2.24 22.11 -37.69
CA LEU A 273 -2.37 22.07 -36.24
C LEU A 273 -3.70 21.43 -35.81
N ILE A 274 -4.81 21.73 -36.49
CA ILE A 274 -6.10 21.09 -36.25
C ILE A 274 -6.05 19.59 -36.60
N THR A 275 -5.44 19.23 -37.72
CA THR A 275 -5.26 17.82 -38.11
C THR A 275 -4.45 17.06 -37.06
N GLY A 276 -3.31 17.63 -36.66
CA GLY A 276 -2.44 17.07 -35.63
C GLY A 276 -3.11 16.94 -34.26
N ALA A 277 -3.79 18.00 -33.80
CA ALA A 277 -4.55 17.99 -32.57
C ALA A 277 -5.71 16.99 -32.62
N SER A 278 -6.39 16.85 -33.76
CA SER A 278 -7.48 15.86 -33.93
C SER A 278 -6.97 14.44 -33.81
N ILE A 279 -5.82 14.11 -34.41
CA ILE A 279 -5.17 12.81 -34.26
C ILE A 279 -4.82 12.56 -32.79
N GLY A 280 -4.24 13.56 -32.11
CA GLY A 280 -3.89 13.45 -30.68
C GLY A 280 -5.11 13.24 -29.78
N VAL A 281 -6.19 14.02 -29.99
CA VAL A 281 -7.42 13.93 -29.19
C VAL A 281 -8.13 12.61 -29.42
N VAL A 282 -8.37 12.22 -30.68
CA VAL A 282 -9.05 10.97 -31.01
C VAL A 282 -8.23 9.77 -30.51
N GLY A 283 -6.91 9.78 -30.75
CA GLY A 283 -6.02 8.73 -30.25
C GLY A 283 -6.05 8.61 -28.73
N THR A 284 -6.02 9.74 -28.01
CA THR A 284 -6.09 9.75 -26.54
C THR A 284 -7.46 9.26 -26.04
N MET A 285 -8.56 9.64 -26.67
CA MET A 285 -9.91 9.19 -26.30
C MET A 285 -10.10 7.69 -26.52
N VAL A 286 -9.67 7.17 -27.67
CA VAL A 286 -9.72 5.74 -27.97
C VAL A 286 -8.79 4.96 -27.04
N GLY A 287 -7.57 5.45 -26.83
CA GLY A 287 -6.60 4.85 -25.91
C GLY A 287 -7.09 4.82 -24.47
N LEU A 288 -7.72 5.90 -23.99
CA LEU A 288 -8.36 5.95 -22.68
C LEU A 288 -9.49 4.93 -22.59
N GLY A 289 -10.40 4.89 -23.57
CA GLY A 289 -11.51 3.93 -23.59
C GLY A 289 -11.02 2.47 -23.56
N LEU A 290 -10.05 2.12 -24.40
CA LEU A 290 -9.42 0.80 -24.40
C LEU A 290 -8.70 0.50 -23.09
N GLY A 291 -7.97 1.48 -22.53
CA GLY A 291 -7.27 1.34 -21.26
C GLY A 291 -8.23 1.06 -20.10
N VAL A 292 -9.33 1.82 -20.01
CA VAL A 292 -10.39 1.60 -19.00
C VAL A 292 -11.01 0.22 -19.19
N LEU A 293 -11.35 -0.17 -20.42
CA LEU A 293 -11.93 -1.48 -20.72
C LEU A 293 -11.00 -2.62 -20.28
N VAL A 294 -9.71 -2.53 -20.57
CA VAL A 294 -8.70 -3.51 -20.14
C VAL A 294 -8.58 -3.54 -18.62
N CYS A 295 -8.54 -2.38 -17.96
CA CYS A 295 -8.47 -2.32 -16.49
C CYS A 295 -9.68 -2.99 -15.82
N LEU A 296 -10.89 -2.77 -16.32
CA LEU A 296 -12.10 -3.39 -15.78
C LEU A 296 -12.14 -4.91 -15.99
N ASN A 297 -11.49 -5.41 -17.04
CA ASN A 297 -11.47 -6.84 -17.39
C ASN A 297 -10.14 -7.54 -17.07
N ILE A 298 -9.27 -6.92 -16.27
CA ILE A 298 -7.91 -7.41 -16.07
C ILE A 298 -7.86 -8.84 -15.49
N GLU A 299 -8.80 -9.17 -14.61
CA GLU A 299 -8.85 -10.51 -13.97
C GLU A 299 -9.28 -11.58 -14.97
N GLU A 300 -10.22 -11.27 -15.86
CA GLU A 300 -10.65 -12.20 -16.93
C GLU A 300 -9.54 -12.39 -17.97
N ILE A 301 -8.82 -11.32 -18.31
CA ILE A 301 -7.63 -11.40 -19.18
C ILE A 301 -6.56 -12.29 -18.52
N ARG A 302 -6.28 -12.09 -17.22
CA ARG A 302 -5.34 -12.92 -16.45
C ARG A 302 -5.74 -14.39 -16.48
N ARG A 303 -7.02 -14.71 -16.21
CA ARG A 303 -7.54 -16.09 -16.26
C ARG A 303 -7.40 -16.72 -17.64
N PHE A 304 -7.70 -15.96 -18.69
CA PHE A 304 -7.55 -16.42 -20.07
C PHE A 304 -6.09 -16.76 -20.42
N ILE A 305 -5.13 -15.90 -20.03
CA ILE A 305 -3.70 -16.15 -20.30
C ILE A 305 -3.20 -17.32 -19.43
N SER A 306 -3.63 -17.43 -18.18
CA SER A 306 -3.29 -18.57 -17.31
C SER A 306 -3.82 -19.89 -17.86
N TYR A 307 -5.04 -19.90 -18.42
CA TYR A 307 -5.57 -21.06 -19.13
C TYR A 307 -4.70 -21.43 -20.33
N LEU A 308 -4.31 -20.44 -21.15
CA LEU A 308 -3.51 -20.66 -22.34
C LEU A 308 -2.09 -21.16 -22.03
N THR A 309 -1.47 -20.62 -20.97
CA THR A 309 -0.07 -20.89 -20.62
C THR A 309 0.06 -22.10 -19.68
N SER A 310 -1.06 -22.59 -19.12
CA SER A 310 -1.09 -23.66 -18.10
C SER A 310 -0.18 -23.37 -16.89
N THR A 311 0.07 -22.09 -16.61
CA THR A 311 0.87 -21.60 -15.48
C THR A 311 0.07 -20.57 -14.70
N GLU A 312 0.14 -20.68 -13.37
CA GLU A 312 -0.39 -19.65 -12.49
C GLU A 312 0.54 -18.44 -12.50
N LEU A 313 0.23 -17.46 -13.37
CA LEU A 313 1.02 -16.24 -13.55
C LEU A 313 1.19 -15.44 -12.25
N PHE A 314 0.24 -15.57 -11.33
CA PHE A 314 0.26 -14.94 -10.03
C PHE A 314 -0.28 -15.93 -9.00
N SER A 315 0.60 -16.70 -8.35
CA SER A 315 0.16 -17.60 -7.29
C SER A 315 -0.27 -16.79 -6.05
N PRO A 316 -1.45 -17.05 -5.46
CA PRO A 316 -1.91 -16.38 -4.24
C PRO A 316 -0.94 -16.54 -3.05
N GLU A 317 -0.10 -17.57 -3.10
CA GLU A 317 0.89 -17.92 -2.08
C GLU A 317 2.08 -16.97 -2.06
N LEU A 318 2.52 -16.48 -3.24
CA LEU A 318 3.67 -15.56 -3.36
C LEU A 318 3.25 -14.10 -3.34
N TYR A 319 2.09 -13.77 -3.93
CA TYR A 319 1.64 -12.38 -4.08
C TYR A 319 0.60 -11.95 -3.06
N TYR A 320 0.14 -12.86 -2.19
CA TYR A 320 -0.77 -12.59 -1.07
C TYR A 320 -2.13 -11.97 -1.44
N LEU A 321 -2.49 -12.09 -2.73
CA LEU A 321 -3.72 -11.57 -3.31
C LEU A 321 -4.47 -12.69 -4.01
N SER A 322 -5.74 -12.86 -3.66
CA SER A 322 -6.63 -13.86 -4.27
C SER A 322 -7.11 -13.44 -5.66
N ARG A 323 -7.10 -12.13 -5.93
CA ARG A 323 -7.52 -11.47 -7.18
C ARG A 323 -6.52 -10.36 -7.52
N LEU A 324 -6.41 -9.96 -8.77
CA LEU A 324 -5.66 -8.76 -9.14
C LEU A 324 -6.58 -7.53 -9.02
N PRO A 325 -6.53 -6.75 -7.93
CA PRO A 325 -7.30 -5.52 -7.82
C PRO A 325 -6.80 -4.48 -8.83
N ALA A 326 -7.65 -4.14 -9.81
CA ALA A 326 -7.47 -2.96 -10.63
C ALA A 326 -8.19 -1.78 -10.00
N GLU A 327 -7.44 -0.91 -9.34
CA GLU A 327 -7.94 0.38 -8.89
C GLU A 327 -7.39 1.49 -9.76
N MET A 328 -8.29 2.21 -10.41
CA MET A 328 -7.98 3.33 -11.28
C MET A 328 -8.02 4.62 -10.45
N ASN A 329 -6.89 5.30 -10.34
CA ASN A 329 -6.85 6.60 -9.69
C ASN A 329 -7.18 7.68 -10.74
N ALA A 330 -8.34 8.33 -10.61
CA ALA A 330 -8.79 9.33 -11.56
C ALA A 330 -7.80 10.50 -11.73
N GLY A 331 -7.11 10.90 -10.66
CA GLY A 331 -6.11 11.96 -10.71
C GLY A 331 -4.90 11.58 -11.57
N GLU A 332 -4.36 10.37 -11.38
CA GLU A 332 -3.24 9.86 -12.18
C GLU A 332 -3.64 9.66 -13.64
N THR A 333 -4.81 9.06 -13.89
CA THR A 333 -5.32 8.88 -15.25
C THR A 333 -5.52 10.23 -15.95
N THR A 334 -6.09 11.22 -15.27
CA THR A 334 -6.28 12.57 -15.82
C THR A 334 -4.94 13.25 -16.11
N ALA A 335 -3.95 13.11 -15.22
CA ALA A 335 -2.61 13.66 -15.43
C ALA A 335 -1.93 13.07 -16.68
N VAL A 336 -2.05 11.76 -16.91
CA VAL A 336 -1.51 11.10 -18.11
C VAL A 336 -2.23 11.57 -19.37
N VAL A 337 -3.56 11.68 -19.33
CA VAL A 337 -4.35 12.19 -20.47
C VAL A 337 -3.96 13.63 -20.81
N VAL A 338 -3.86 14.51 -19.82
CA VAL A 338 -3.45 15.91 -20.03
C VAL A 338 -2.03 15.96 -20.60
N MET A 339 -1.09 15.18 -20.05
CA MET A 339 0.28 15.13 -20.55
C MET A 339 0.33 14.65 -22.01
N ALA A 340 -0.38 13.58 -22.35
CA ALA A 340 -0.43 13.05 -23.71
C ALA A 340 -0.98 14.08 -24.70
N LEU A 341 -2.05 14.78 -24.34
CA LEU A 341 -2.61 15.86 -25.16
C LEU A 341 -1.62 17.01 -25.34
N VAL A 342 -0.99 17.49 -24.27
CA VAL A 342 0.02 18.57 -24.33
C VAL A 342 1.20 18.17 -25.20
N LEU A 343 1.76 16.97 -25.01
CA LEU A 343 2.89 16.48 -25.81
C LEU A 343 2.50 16.30 -27.28
N SER A 344 1.29 15.79 -27.57
CA SER A 344 0.79 15.67 -28.94
C SER A 344 0.66 17.06 -29.59
N LEU A 345 0.12 18.04 -28.89
CA LEU A 345 -0.02 19.40 -29.42
C LEU A 345 1.35 20.04 -29.68
N LEU A 346 2.29 19.92 -28.74
CA LEU A 346 3.66 20.42 -28.90
C LEU A 346 4.37 19.75 -30.07
N ALA A 347 4.23 18.44 -30.23
CA ALA A 347 4.78 17.68 -31.36
C ALA A 347 4.22 18.19 -32.71
N THR A 348 2.95 18.57 -32.77
CA THR A 348 2.32 19.03 -34.02
C THR A 348 2.73 20.45 -34.43
N LEU A 349 3.27 21.24 -33.51
CA LEU A 349 3.61 22.64 -33.73
C LEU A 349 4.75 22.80 -34.74
N TYR A 350 5.81 22.01 -34.61
CA TYR A 350 6.98 22.09 -35.48
C TYR A 350 6.67 21.74 -36.95
N PRO A 351 6.01 20.60 -37.27
CA PRO A 351 5.61 20.28 -38.64
C PRO A 351 4.65 21.31 -39.24
N SER A 352 3.68 21.80 -38.45
CA SER A 352 2.69 22.78 -38.92
C SER A 352 3.32 24.12 -39.27
N TRP A 353 4.28 24.58 -38.46
CA TRP A 353 5.06 25.78 -38.75
C TRP A 353 5.92 25.63 -39.99
N ARG A 354 6.54 24.45 -40.17
CA ARG A 354 7.32 24.14 -41.37
C ARG A 354 6.46 24.11 -42.64
N ALA A 355 5.25 23.55 -42.57
CA ALA A 355 4.28 23.52 -43.67
C ALA A 355 3.88 24.91 -44.13
N ALA A 356 3.65 25.83 -43.18
CA ALA A 356 3.25 27.20 -43.46
C ALA A 356 4.33 28.03 -44.18
N ARG A 357 5.60 27.62 -44.09
CA ARG A 357 6.75 28.29 -44.71
C ARG A 357 7.17 27.70 -46.07
N LEU A 358 6.42 26.74 -46.61
CA LEU A 358 6.66 26.23 -47.96
C LEU A 358 6.45 27.33 -49.01
N ASP A 359 7.43 27.51 -49.90
CA ASP A 359 7.34 28.44 -51.02
C ASP A 359 6.47 27.82 -52.12
N PRO A 360 5.35 28.44 -52.51
CA PRO A 360 4.51 27.93 -53.60
C PRO A 360 5.24 27.81 -54.93
N VAL A 361 6.28 28.63 -55.19
CA VAL A 361 7.04 28.58 -56.45
C VAL A 361 7.95 27.35 -56.48
N GLU A 362 8.64 27.03 -55.38
CA GLU A 362 9.46 25.82 -55.30
C GLU A 362 8.61 24.56 -55.33
N ALA A 363 7.46 24.56 -54.65
CA ALA A 363 6.56 23.42 -54.60
C ALA A 363 5.90 23.07 -55.96
N LEU A 364 5.82 24.02 -56.90
CA LEU A 364 5.30 23.81 -58.26
C LEU A 364 6.39 23.62 -59.32
N ARG A 365 7.66 23.87 -58.98
CA ARG A 365 8.80 23.87 -59.92
C ARG A 365 9.55 22.52 -59.97
N TYR A 366 9.43 21.67 -58.96
CA TYR A 366 9.96 20.30 -58.99
C TYR A 366 8.97 19.35 -59.68
N GLU A 367 8.69 19.65 -60.94
CA GLU A 367 8.35 18.74 -62.05
C GLU A 367 8.82 19.38 -63.36
#